data_AF-D8SQZ8-F1
#
_entry.id   AF-D8SQZ8-F1
#
_cell.length_a   1.000
_cell.length_b   1.000
_cell.length_c   1.000
_cell.angle_alpha   90.00
_cell.angle_beta   90.00
_cell.angle_gamma   90.00
#
_symmetry.space_group_name_H-M   'P 1'
#
loop_
_entity.id
_entity.type
_entity.pdbx_description
1 polymer ?
#
loop_
_entity_poly.entity_id
_entity_poly.type
_entity_poly.pdbx_seq_one_letter_code
_entity_poly.pdbx_strand_id
1 'polypeptide(L)'
;MGKWTTGLCGCFEDFNSYCCACLCPCVVVGRNINVLDQGNTSCCTGGTVFCLLHSMAGLGCLYSCLYRGKLRNKFGLPPEPCNDICTECWCLCCSIAQTYRELKNRNMDPALGGFNP
;
A
#
# COMPACT_ATOMS: atom_id res chain seq x y z
N MET A 1 -7.95 -16.34 -11.24
CA MET A 1 -7.95 -14.88 -11.02
C MET A 1 -8.42 -14.61 -9.60
N GLY A 2 -7.63 -13.89 -8.81
CA GLY A 2 -8.06 -13.40 -7.50
C GLY A 2 -9.10 -12.29 -7.63
N LYS A 3 -9.72 -11.90 -6.52
CA LYS A 3 -10.59 -10.71 -6.42
C LYS A 3 -10.09 -9.84 -5.28
N TRP A 4 -10.21 -8.52 -5.45
CA TRP A 4 -10.00 -7.57 -4.35
C TRP A 4 -10.98 -7.86 -3.23
N THR A 5 -10.50 -7.84 -1.98
CA THR A 5 -11.37 -8.05 -0.81
C THR A 5 -12.06 -6.76 -0.38
N THR A 6 -11.49 -5.61 -0.72
CA THR A 6 -12.06 -4.29 -0.41
C THR A 6 -11.99 -3.36 -1.62
N GLY A 7 -12.94 -2.43 -1.70
CA GLY A 7 -12.95 -1.38 -2.73
C GLY A 7 -11.96 -0.25 -2.43
N LEU A 8 -11.65 0.55 -3.46
CA LEU A 8 -10.74 1.70 -3.36
C LEU A 8 -11.28 2.77 -2.40
N CYS A 9 -12.58 3.07 -2.52
CA CYS A 9 -13.26 4.09 -1.70
C CYS A 9 -13.79 3.56 -0.36
N GLY A 10 -13.46 2.33 0.05
CA GLY A 10 -13.78 1.79 1.39
C GLY A 10 -12.98 2.45 2.53
N CYS A 11 -12.42 3.64 2.30
CA CYS A 11 -11.54 4.33 3.24
C CYS A 11 -12.23 4.77 4.53
N PHE A 12 -13.55 5.00 4.46
CA PHE A 12 -14.36 5.32 5.61
C PHE A 12 -14.80 4.07 6.41
N GLU A 13 -14.57 2.85 5.91
CA GLU A 13 -14.88 1.61 6.64
C GLU A 13 -13.84 1.33 7.74
N ASP A 14 -12.58 1.76 7.56
CA ASP A 14 -11.49 1.66 8.53
C ASP A 14 -10.86 3.04 8.79
N PHE A 15 -11.54 3.88 9.58
CA PHE A 15 -11.13 5.26 9.86
C PHE A 15 -9.70 5.36 10.43
N ASN A 16 -9.26 4.38 11.24
CA ASN A 16 -7.92 4.34 11.81
C ASN A 16 -6.83 4.12 10.74
N SER A 17 -7.06 3.20 9.80
CA SER A 17 -6.12 2.95 8.69
C SER A 17 -6.07 4.13 7.72
N TYR A 18 -7.20 4.80 7.50
CA TYR A 18 -7.26 6.03 6.71
C TYR A 18 -6.53 7.20 7.37
N CYS A 19 -6.80 7.48 8.65
CA CYS A 19 -6.09 8.52 9.40
C CYS A 19 -4.58 8.26 9.47
N CYS A 20 -4.13 7.03 9.69
CA CYS A 20 -2.70 6.72 9.64
C CYS A 20 -2.10 6.88 8.23
N ALA A 21 -2.82 6.51 7.16
CA ALA A 21 -2.36 6.71 5.79
C ALA A 21 -2.33 8.19 5.39
N CYS A 22 -3.25 9.02 5.89
CA CYS A 22 -3.26 10.47 5.63
C CYS A 22 -2.25 11.25 6.48
N LEU A 23 -2.06 10.89 7.76
CA LEU A 23 -1.17 11.61 8.67
C LEU A 23 0.29 11.20 8.50
N CYS A 24 0.56 9.91 8.26
CA CYS A 24 1.89 9.35 8.13
C CYS A 24 1.95 8.30 7.00
N PRO A 25 1.75 8.70 5.72
CA PRO A 25 1.74 7.78 4.59
C PRO A 25 3.01 6.94 4.48
N CYS A 26 4.17 7.51 4.84
CA CYS A 26 5.46 6.82 4.83
C CYS A 26 5.52 5.59 5.75
N VAL A 27 4.86 5.63 6.91
CA VAL A 27 4.83 4.50 7.84
C VAL A 27 4.00 3.37 7.26
N VAL A 28 2.82 3.69 6.72
CA VAL A 28 1.91 2.69 6.14
C VAL A 28 2.51 2.08 4.87
N VAL A 29 3.06 2.91 3.98
CA VAL A 29 3.78 2.46 2.78
C VAL A 29 4.96 1.58 3.14
N GLY A 30 5.80 2.02 4.09
CA GLY A 30 6.95 1.24 4.56
C GLY A 30 6.54 -0.14 5.09
N ARG A 31 5.48 -0.22 5.89
CA ARG A 31 4.93 -1.49 6.40
C ARG A 31 4.42 -2.39 5.27
N ASN A 32 3.65 -1.84 4.33
CA ASN A 32 3.16 -2.58 3.17
C ASN A 32 4.33 -3.16 2.35
N ILE A 33 5.36 -2.34 2.10
CA ILE A 33 6.58 -2.73 1.38
C ILE A 33 7.28 -3.87 2.10
N ASN A 34 7.49 -3.74 3.41
CA ASN A 34 8.19 -4.75 4.20
C ASN A 34 7.50 -6.12 4.09
N VAL A 35 6.17 -6.16 4.15
CA VAL A 35 5.40 -7.40 3.96
C VAL A 35 5.48 -7.92 2.52
N LEU A 36 5.37 -7.02 1.53
CA LEU A 36 5.38 -7.40 0.11
C LEU A 36 6.75 -7.92 -0.35
N ASP A 37 7.83 -7.33 0.17
CA ASP A 37 9.21 -7.73 -0.07
C ASP A 37 9.70 -8.82 0.88
N GLN A 38 8.81 -9.37 1.73
CA GLN A 38 9.13 -10.46 2.64
C GLN A 38 10.34 -10.14 3.54
N GLY A 39 10.44 -8.89 3.98
CA GLY A 39 11.53 -8.40 4.85
C GLY A 39 12.81 -7.95 4.14
N ASN A 40 12.93 -8.11 2.80
CA ASN A 40 14.12 -7.66 2.07
C ASN A 40 14.28 -6.13 2.10
N THR A 41 13.17 -5.40 2.14
CA THR A 41 13.14 -3.95 2.35
C THR A 41 12.50 -3.67 3.71
N SER A 42 13.27 -3.17 4.68
CA SER A 42 12.73 -2.83 5.99
C SER A 42 11.65 -1.74 5.91
N CYS A 43 10.74 -1.69 6.89
CA CYS A 43 9.67 -0.69 6.91
C CYS A 43 10.22 0.75 6.96
N CYS A 44 11.32 0.97 7.68
CA CYS A 44 11.99 2.27 7.74
C CYS A 44 12.63 2.63 6.39
N THR A 45 13.26 1.68 5.72
CA THR A 45 13.87 1.89 4.40
C THR A 45 12.80 2.21 3.37
N GLY A 46 11.75 1.40 3.26
CA GLY A 46 10.65 1.62 2.31
C GLY A 46 9.93 2.96 2.57
N GLY A 47 9.68 3.29 3.83
CA GLY A 47 9.07 4.57 4.22
C GLY A 47 9.95 5.78 3.91
N THR A 48 11.25 5.68 4.16
CA THR A 48 12.23 6.76 3.85
C THR A 48 12.33 6.98 2.35
N VAL A 49 12.44 5.91 1.56
CA VAL A 49 12.48 5.99 0.09
C VAL A 49 11.21 6.63 -0.44
N PHE A 50 10.04 6.23 0.06
CA PHE A 50 8.78 6.86 -0.29
C PHE A 50 8.77 8.35 0.06
N CYS A 51 9.18 8.73 1.28
CA CYS A 51 9.27 10.12 1.72
C CYS A 51 10.14 10.96 0.79
N LEU A 52 11.35 10.50 0.47
CA LEU A 52 12.29 11.22 -0.38
C LEU A 52 11.74 11.37 -1.81
N LEU A 53 11.19 10.30 -2.38
CA LEU A 53 10.59 10.35 -3.71
C LEU A 53 9.37 11.28 -3.75
N HIS A 54 8.56 11.28 -2.70
CA HIS A 54 7.38 12.13 -2.60
C HIS A 54 7.76 13.61 -2.41
N SER A 55 8.66 13.93 -1.49
CA SER A 55 9.00 15.31 -1.12
C SER A 55 9.96 15.99 -2.11
N MET A 56 10.89 15.25 -2.71
CA MET A 56 11.92 15.82 -3.58
C MET A 56 11.58 15.77 -5.06
N ALA A 57 10.85 14.73 -5.50
CA ALA A 57 10.60 14.48 -6.92
C ALA A 57 9.11 14.42 -7.29
N GLY A 58 8.20 14.42 -6.30
CA GLY A 58 6.77 14.19 -6.53
C GLY A 58 6.44 12.78 -7.05
N LEU A 59 7.40 11.84 -6.99
CA LEU A 59 7.29 10.48 -7.56
C LEU A 59 6.88 9.42 -6.52
N GLY A 60 6.50 9.81 -5.31
CA GLY A 60 6.07 8.87 -4.26
C GLY A 60 4.89 7.99 -4.70
N CYS A 61 3.99 8.52 -5.54
CA CYS A 61 2.89 7.75 -6.11
C CYS A 61 3.36 6.65 -7.06
N LEU A 62 4.42 6.87 -7.85
CA LEU A 62 4.97 5.81 -8.70
C LEU A 62 5.55 4.68 -7.86
N TYR A 63 6.23 5.03 -6.76
CA TYR A 63 6.77 4.03 -5.84
C TYR A 63 5.67 3.16 -5.23
N SER A 64 4.59 3.77 -4.75
CA SER A 64 3.43 3.04 -4.20
C SER A 64 2.70 2.22 -5.28
N CYS A 65 2.55 2.76 -6.50
CA CYS A 65 2.04 2.02 -7.67
C CYS A 65 2.84 0.74 -7.95
N LEU A 66 4.17 0.80 -7.91
CA LEU A 66 5.02 -0.38 -8.16
C LEU A 66 4.72 -1.50 -7.16
N TYR A 67 4.56 -1.17 -5.87
CA TYR A 67 4.24 -2.16 -4.85
C TYR A 67 2.80 -2.66 -4.92
N ARG A 68 1.86 -1.81 -5.32
CA ARG A 68 0.51 -2.23 -5.67
C ARG A 68 0.52 -3.25 -6.83
N GLY A 69 1.36 -3.02 -7.84
CA GLY A 69 1.62 -3.96 -8.92
C GLY A 69 2.19 -5.30 -8.41
N LYS A 70 3.17 -5.26 -7.49
CA LYS A 70 3.68 -6.47 -6.82
C LYS A 70 2.60 -7.23 -6.07
N LEU A 71 1.75 -6.54 -5.29
CA LEU A 71 0.61 -7.13 -4.58
C LEU A 71 -0.33 -7.85 -5.56
N ARG A 72 -0.68 -7.16 -6.66
CA ARG A 72 -1.58 -7.71 -7.69
C ARG A 72 -1.00 -8.93 -8.37
N ASN A 73 0.29 -8.92 -8.68
CA ASN A 73 0.97 -10.08 -9.25
C ASN A 73 0.99 -11.25 -8.25
N LYS A 74 1.33 -10.98 -6.98
CA LYS A 74 1.37 -11.99 -5.91
C LYS A 74 0.03 -12.71 -5.69
N PHE A 75 -1.10 -12.00 -5.87
CA PHE A 75 -2.44 -12.55 -5.64
C PHE A 75 -3.28 -12.75 -6.91
N GLY A 76 -2.70 -12.54 -8.10
CA GLY A 76 -3.40 -12.63 -9.38
C GLY A 76 -4.65 -11.73 -9.48
N LEU A 77 -4.56 -10.51 -8.95
CA LEU A 77 -5.69 -9.56 -8.86
C LEU A 77 -5.93 -8.83 -10.19
N PRO A 78 -7.20 -8.54 -10.53
CA PRO A 78 -7.54 -7.85 -11.76
C PRO A 78 -7.00 -6.41 -11.78
N PRO A 79 -6.75 -5.85 -12.98
CA PRO A 79 -6.49 -4.43 -13.13
C PRO A 79 -7.67 -3.59 -12.68
N GLU A 80 -7.35 -2.42 -12.13
CA GLU A 80 -8.33 -1.46 -11.70
C GLU A 80 -8.85 -0.62 -12.87
N PRO A 81 -10.07 -0.07 -12.76
CA PRO A 81 -10.73 0.66 -13.84
C PRO A 81 -10.00 1.95 -14.24
N CYS A 82 -9.21 2.54 -13.34
CA CYS A 82 -8.25 3.58 -13.67
C CYS A 82 -6.85 2.99 -13.52
N ASN A 83 -5.99 3.23 -14.51
CA ASN A 83 -4.57 2.88 -14.45
C ASN A 83 -3.97 3.32 -13.11
N ASP A 84 -3.11 2.51 -12.49
CA ASP A 84 -2.67 2.68 -11.09
C ASP A 84 -2.14 4.12 -10.81
N ILE A 85 -1.52 4.74 -11.81
CA ILE A 85 -1.02 6.14 -11.78
C ILE A 85 -2.15 7.17 -11.57
N CYS A 86 -3.28 7.01 -12.26
CA CYS A 86 -4.42 7.92 -12.15
C CYS A 86 -5.13 7.76 -10.80
N THR A 87 -5.24 6.53 -10.30
CA THR A 87 -5.85 6.22 -9.00
C THR A 87 -5.00 6.74 -7.83
N GLU A 88 -3.68 6.67 -7.95
CA GLU A 88 -2.77 7.25 -6.95
C GLU A 88 -2.67 8.77 -7.00
N CYS A 89 -2.77 9.39 -8.17
CA CYS A 89 -2.85 10.85 -8.27
C CYS A 89 -4.15 11.42 -7.69
N TRP A 90 -5.26 10.69 -7.76
CA TRP A 90 -6.56 11.17 -7.28
C TRP A 90 -6.84 10.84 -5.80
N CYS A 91 -6.38 9.68 -5.30
CA CYS A 91 -6.42 9.36 -3.87
C CYS A 91 -5.31 8.38 -3.45
N LEU A 92 -4.07 8.87 -3.37
CA LEU A 92 -2.90 8.14 -2.86
C LEU A 92 -3.18 7.44 -1.52
N CYS A 93 -3.78 8.15 -0.56
CA CYS A 93 -4.10 7.61 0.75
C CYS A 93 -5.07 6.42 0.67
N CYS A 94 -6.04 6.47 -0.25
CA CYS A 94 -7.00 5.39 -0.46
C CYS A 94 -6.33 4.14 -1.01
N SER A 95 -5.46 4.30 -2.02
CA SER A 95 -4.68 3.21 -2.61
C SER A 95 -3.80 2.52 -1.55
N ILE A 96 -3.10 3.31 -0.74
CA ILE A 96 -2.23 2.82 0.34
C ILE A 96 -3.05 2.07 1.40
N ALA A 97 -4.18 2.63 1.83
CA ALA A 97 -5.05 2.02 2.83
C ALA A 97 -5.69 0.72 2.31
N GLN A 98 -6.13 0.67 1.06
CA GLN A 98 -6.66 -0.55 0.46
C GLN A 98 -5.57 -1.64 0.36
N THR A 99 -4.35 -1.27 -0.01
CA THR A 99 -3.19 -2.19 -0.03
C THR A 99 -2.95 -2.78 1.37
N TYR A 100 -3.00 -1.95 2.42
CA TYR A 100 -2.87 -2.38 3.80
C TYR A 100 -3.98 -3.37 4.20
N ARG A 101 -5.24 -3.03 3.94
CA ARG A 101 -6.39 -3.90 4.24
C ARG A 101 -6.30 -5.22 3.49
N GLU A 102 -5.89 -5.18 2.24
CA GLU A 102 -5.75 -6.37 1.41
C GLU A 102 -4.69 -7.34 1.95
N LEU A 103 -3.57 -6.81 2.45
CA LEU A 103 -2.56 -7.61 3.15
C LEU A 103 -3.11 -8.21 4.45
N LYS A 104 -3.79 -7.39 5.26
CA LYS A 104 -4.42 -7.81 6.51
C LYS A 104 -5.47 -8.92 6.29
N ASN A 105 -6.35 -8.76 5.31
CA ASN A 105 -7.40 -9.73 4.96
C ASN A 105 -6.83 -11.06 4.42
N ARG A 106 -5.57 -11.06 3.99
CA ARG A 106 -4.84 -12.27 3.59
C ARG A 106 -3.89 -12.78 4.68
N ASN A 107 -4.16 -12.45 5.94
CA ASN A 107 -3.41 -12.87 7.12
C ASN A 107 -1.94 -12.40 7.13
N MET A 108 -1.60 -11.31 6.45
CA MET A 108 -0.28 -10.69 6.51
C MET A 108 -0.40 -9.28 7.07
N ASP A 109 -0.66 -9.14 8.37
CA ASP A 109 -0.87 -7.82 8.98
C ASP A 109 0.41 -6.96 8.91
N PRO A 110 0.39 -5.82 8.19
CA PRO A 110 1.54 -4.95 8.09
C PRO A 110 1.91 -4.25 9.42
N ALA A 111 1.00 -4.16 10.39
CA ALA A 111 1.31 -3.64 11.72
C ALA A 111 2.24 -4.56 12.52
N LEU A 112 2.23 -5.86 12.24
CA LEU A 112 3.05 -6.85 12.94
C LEU A 112 4.43 -7.05 12.30
N GLY A 113 4.73 -6.35 11.21
CA GLY A 113 6.02 -6.49 10.50
C GLY A 113 6.11 -7.69 9.56
N GLY A 114 5.04 -8.46 9.38
CA GLY A 114 4.97 -9.58 8.43
C GLY A 114 5.47 -10.92 8.99
N PHE A 115 4.63 -11.95 8.76
CA PHE A 115 4.70 -13.37 9.15
C PHE A 115 4.64 -13.66 10.66
N ASN A 116 3.44 -14.02 11.14
CA ASN A 116 3.28 -14.83 12.34
C ASN A 116 3.22 -16.30 11.85
N PRO A 117 4.17 -17.18 12.26
CA PRO A 117 4.25 -18.57 11.79
C PRO A 117 3.00 -19.40 12.11
#